data_AF-A0A0H0XMV9-F1
#
_entry.id   AF-A0A0H0XMV9-F1
#
_cell.length_a   1.000
_cell.length_b   1.000
_cell.length_c   1.000
_cell.angle_alpha   90.00
_cell.angle_beta   90.00
_cell.angle_gamma   90.00
#
_symmetry.space_group_name_H-M   'P 1'
#
loop_
_entity.id
_entity.type
_entity.pdbx_description
1 polymer ?
#
loop_
_entity_poly.entity_id
_entity_poly.type
_entity_poly.pdbx_seq_one_letter_code
_entity_poly.pdbx_strand_id
1 'polypeptide(L)'
;MLAETDLLLVEIADLGEREQAALAFEARAYDVGLVPILDRVPGRQKAMLAASLDAAGIDPASLIHTETWAAALQLGNAARCSNAANGVDRALLARFDNARSLESFDRQFAVFDGLPDDAQADLLVSVAEESDCRAGNARRAAWLAGDLQAIETSILTSFRGNTDLRENLVDDRNAGYADQIVQFQASDPGQDLLVAVGVGHMLGETGLPALLSARGYRVRRIQ
;
A
#
# COMPACT_ATOMS: atom_id res chain seq x y z
N MET A 1 -5.20 23.17 15.00
CA MET A 1 -4.65 22.98 13.63
C MET A 1 -3.66 21.83 13.68
N LEU A 2 -4.07 20.62 13.28
CA LEU A 2 -3.44 19.28 13.51
C LEU A 2 -3.13 18.90 14.98
N ALA A 3 -3.05 19.86 15.90
CA ALA A 3 -2.47 19.72 17.24
C ALA A 3 -3.48 19.65 18.41
N GLU A 4 -4.77 19.37 18.16
CA GLU A 4 -5.78 19.31 19.25
C GLU A 4 -6.54 17.98 19.31
N THR A 5 -6.30 17.04 18.38
CA THR A 5 -6.85 15.69 18.49
C THR A 5 -5.83 14.78 19.15
N ASP A 6 -6.30 13.98 20.11
CA ASP A 6 -5.51 12.93 20.73
C ASP A 6 -5.62 11.59 19.98
N LEU A 7 -6.55 11.46 19.01
CA LEU A 7 -6.84 10.21 18.31
C LEU A 7 -6.34 10.23 16.85
N LEU A 8 -5.39 9.34 16.58
CA LEU A 8 -4.85 9.06 15.25
C LEU A 8 -5.40 7.74 14.71
N LEU A 9 -6.02 7.77 13.54
CA LEU A 9 -6.29 6.58 12.74
C LEU A 9 -5.21 6.48 11.65
N VAL A 10 -4.54 5.33 11.57
CA VAL A 10 -3.58 4.99 10.52
C VAL A 10 -3.96 3.66 9.88
N GLU A 11 -3.43 3.33 8.70
CA GLU A 11 -3.64 2.00 8.10
C GLU A 11 -3.26 0.90 9.09
N ILE A 12 -2.03 0.95 9.63
CA ILE A 12 -1.53 0.02 10.64
C ILE A 12 -0.79 0.82 11.72
N ALA A 13 -1.29 0.79 12.96
CA ALA A 13 -0.67 1.48 14.11
C ALA A 13 0.49 0.68 14.71
N ASP A 14 0.49 -0.64 14.54
CA ASP A 14 1.38 -1.56 15.21
C ASP A 14 2.72 -1.77 14.45
N LEU A 15 3.24 -0.71 13.79
CA LEU A 15 4.47 -0.76 12.98
C LEU A 15 5.76 -1.10 13.77
N GLY A 16 5.66 -1.16 15.10
CA GLY A 16 6.72 -1.65 16.00
C GLY A 16 6.74 -3.17 16.13
N GLU A 17 5.62 -3.84 15.85
CA GLU A 17 5.40 -5.26 16.11
C GLU A 17 5.84 -6.12 14.91
N ARG A 18 7.14 -6.05 14.62
CA ARG A 18 7.74 -6.74 13.46
C ARG A 18 7.49 -8.24 13.44
N GLU A 19 7.38 -8.86 14.62
CA GLU A 19 7.05 -10.28 14.74
C GLU A 19 5.64 -10.59 14.23
N GLN A 20 4.65 -9.76 14.54
CA GLN A 20 3.28 -9.96 14.04
C GLN A 20 3.20 -9.78 12.53
N ALA A 21 3.89 -8.77 11.99
CA ALA A 21 4.00 -8.58 10.55
C ALA A 21 4.67 -9.79 9.88
N ALA A 22 5.75 -10.32 10.46
CA ALA A 22 6.44 -11.51 9.95
C ALA A 22 5.55 -12.75 9.98
N LEU A 23 4.88 -13.03 11.11
CA LEU A 23 3.97 -14.17 11.24
C LEU A 23 2.80 -14.08 10.25
N ALA A 24 2.20 -12.89 10.09
CA ALA A 24 1.10 -12.67 9.16
C ALA A 24 1.54 -12.83 7.69
N PHE A 25 2.78 -12.49 7.37
CA PHE A 25 3.38 -12.70 6.05
C PHE A 25 3.66 -14.18 5.82
N GLU A 26 4.40 -14.82 6.72
CA GLU A 26 4.81 -16.23 6.62
C GLU A 26 3.63 -17.20 6.54
N ALA A 27 2.50 -16.87 7.16
CA ALA A 27 1.29 -17.69 7.16
C ALA A 27 0.69 -17.92 5.75
N ARG A 28 1.08 -17.12 4.75
CA ARG A 28 0.48 -17.10 3.41
C ARG A 28 1.46 -16.84 2.27
N ALA A 29 2.67 -16.36 2.55
CA ALA A 29 3.65 -16.01 1.53
C ALA A 29 4.31 -17.21 0.82
N TYR A 30 4.00 -18.44 1.23
CA TYR A 30 4.69 -19.63 0.73
C TYR A 30 3.73 -20.74 0.30
N ASP A 31 3.99 -21.32 -0.88
CA ASP A 31 3.26 -22.46 -1.42
C ASP A 31 4.21 -23.48 -2.10
N VAL A 32 3.73 -24.72 -2.20
CA VAL A 32 4.40 -25.83 -2.87
C VAL A 32 3.83 -26.03 -4.26
N GLY A 33 4.70 -26.26 -5.24
CA GLY A 33 4.27 -26.55 -6.62
C GLY A 33 4.13 -25.31 -7.51
N LEU A 34 4.56 -24.15 -7.04
CA LEU A 34 4.69 -22.96 -7.88
C LEU A 34 5.74 -23.19 -8.98
N VAL A 35 5.47 -22.64 -10.17
CA VAL A 35 6.46 -22.59 -11.26
C VAL A 35 7.55 -21.56 -10.95
N PRO A 36 8.72 -21.58 -11.62
CA PRO A 36 9.76 -20.57 -11.41
C PRO A 36 9.23 -19.13 -11.54
N ILE A 37 9.71 -18.21 -10.70
CA ILE A 37 9.19 -16.83 -10.63
C ILE A 37 9.22 -16.10 -11.98
N LEU A 38 10.24 -16.35 -12.80
CA LEU A 38 10.35 -15.75 -14.13
C LEU A 38 9.31 -16.28 -15.11
N ASP A 39 8.70 -17.44 -14.84
CA ASP A 39 7.64 -18.02 -15.67
C ASP A 39 6.23 -17.57 -15.26
N ARG A 40 6.12 -16.80 -14.16
CA ARG A 40 4.85 -16.26 -13.64
C ARG A 40 4.47 -14.89 -14.23
N VAL A 41 5.33 -14.33 -15.08
CA VAL A 41 5.06 -13.08 -15.80
C VAL A 41 5.05 -13.32 -17.31
N PRO A 42 4.40 -12.46 -18.11
CA PRO A 42 4.37 -12.67 -19.55
C PRO A 42 5.78 -12.63 -20.17
N GLY A 43 5.97 -13.37 -21.26
CA GLY A 43 7.30 -13.62 -21.85
C GLY A 43 8.13 -12.36 -22.14
N ARG A 44 7.49 -11.25 -22.52
CA ARG A 44 8.14 -9.97 -22.80
C ARG A 44 8.73 -9.28 -21.56
N GLN A 45 8.26 -9.62 -20.35
CA GLN A 45 8.73 -9.03 -19.09
C GLN A 45 9.81 -9.85 -18.39
N LYS A 46 10.06 -11.10 -18.79
CA LYS A 46 10.98 -12.00 -18.06
C LYS A 46 12.38 -11.42 -17.90
N ALA A 47 12.94 -10.83 -18.96
CA ALA A 47 14.27 -10.24 -18.95
C ALA A 47 14.35 -9.00 -18.03
N MET A 48 13.29 -8.18 -18.02
CA MET A 48 13.20 -7.02 -17.14
C MET A 48 13.08 -7.45 -15.68
N LEU A 49 12.20 -8.41 -15.37
CA LEU A 49 12.06 -8.95 -14.01
C LEU A 49 13.38 -9.57 -13.52
N ALA A 50 14.07 -10.35 -14.36
CA ALA A 50 15.36 -10.93 -14.01
C ALA A 50 16.41 -9.85 -13.69
N ALA A 51 16.46 -8.78 -14.48
CA ALA A 51 17.37 -7.65 -14.22
C ALA A 51 17.04 -6.91 -12.92
N SER A 52 15.76 -6.72 -12.61
CA SER A 52 15.33 -6.07 -11.37
C SER A 52 15.62 -6.93 -10.13
N LEU A 53 15.45 -8.25 -10.22
CA LEU A 53 15.82 -9.19 -9.15
C LEU A 53 17.34 -9.20 -8.90
N ASP A 54 18.15 -9.23 -9.98
CA ASP A 54 19.61 -9.16 -9.90
C ASP A 54 20.08 -7.86 -9.25
N ALA A 55 19.53 -6.71 -9.67
CA ALA A 55 19.82 -5.41 -9.07
C ALA A 55 19.45 -5.33 -7.58
N ALA A 56 18.43 -6.07 -7.16
CA ALA A 56 18.01 -6.19 -5.76
C ALA A 56 18.81 -7.25 -4.97
N GLY A 57 19.71 -8.00 -5.61
CA GLY A 57 20.47 -9.09 -5.00
C GLY A 57 19.62 -10.32 -4.66
N ILE A 58 18.51 -10.53 -5.36
CA ILE A 58 17.57 -11.63 -5.14
C ILE A 58 17.81 -12.69 -6.22
N ASP A 59 18.20 -13.91 -5.82
CA ASP A 59 18.27 -15.05 -6.73
C ASP A 59 16.85 -15.54 -7.10
N PRO A 60 16.44 -15.53 -8.38
CA PRO A 60 15.12 -16.02 -8.79
C PRO A 60 14.82 -17.45 -8.33
N ALA A 61 15.84 -18.31 -8.22
CA ALA A 61 15.66 -19.69 -7.76
C ALA A 61 15.27 -19.77 -6.27
N SER A 62 15.66 -18.78 -5.46
CA SER A 62 15.28 -18.71 -4.04
C SER A 62 13.79 -18.44 -3.82
N LEU A 63 13.09 -17.95 -4.84
CA LEU A 63 11.67 -17.61 -4.79
C LEU A 63 10.75 -18.75 -5.25
N ILE A 64 11.27 -19.96 -5.47
CA ILE A 64 10.48 -21.09 -6.00
C ILE A 64 9.28 -21.46 -5.11
N HIS A 65 9.37 -21.22 -3.79
CA HIS A 65 8.29 -21.44 -2.84
C HIS A 65 7.59 -20.15 -2.40
N THR A 66 8.04 -19.00 -2.87
CA THR A 66 7.46 -17.70 -2.49
C THR A 66 6.34 -17.35 -3.45
N GLU A 67 5.18 -16.96 -2.93
CA GLU A 67 4.04 -16.48 -3.72
C GLU A 67 4.40 -15.29 -4.61
N THR A 68 3.65 -15.08 -5.70
CA THR A 68 3.96 -14.02 -6.67
C THR A 68 3.80 -12.63 -6.05
N TRP A 69 2.73 -12.40 -5.28
CA TRP A 69 2.53 -11.17 -4.52
C TRP A 69 3.63 -10.95 -3.47
N ALA A 70 4.05 -12.02 -2.79
CA ALA A 70 5.05 -11.98 -1.73
C ALA A 70 6.42 -11.62 -2.31
N ALA A 71 6.78 -12.21 -3.45
CA ALA A 71 7.97 -11.86 -4.22
C ALA A 71 7.95 -10.41 -4.66
N ALA A 72 6.79 -9.87 -5.08
CA ALA A 72 6.65 -8.46 -5.43
C ALA A 72 6.94 -7.54 -4.22
N LEU A 73 6.38 -7.85 -3.04
CA LEU A 73 6.65 -7.05 -1.84
C LEU A 73 8.11 -7.14 -1.38
N GLN A 74 8.73 -8.33 -1.48
CA GLN A 74 10.16 -8.51 -1.19
C GLN A 74 11.04 -7.70 -2.14
N LEU A 75 10.77 -7.75 -3.45
CA LEU A 75 11.47 -6.97 -4.47
C LEU A 75 11.33 -5.47 -4.20
N GLY A 76 10.11 -4.99 -3.95
CA GLY A 76 9.85 -3.57 -3.66
C GLY A 76 10.58 -3.09 -2.40
N ASN A 77 10.63 -3.92 -1.36
CA ASN A 77 11.38 -3.63 -0.14
C ASN A 77 12.89 -3.64 -0.33
N ALA A 78 13.41 -4.50 -1.20
CA ALA A 78 14.84 -4.55 -1.52
C ALA A 78 15.28 -3.39 -2.43
N ALA A 79 14.43 -3.00 -3.40
CA ALA A 79 14.69 -1.92 -4.35
C ALA A 79 14.37 -0.52 -3.80
N ARG A 80 13.90 -0.39 -2.56
CA ARG A 80 13.50 0.90 -2.00
C ARG A 80 14.69 1.87 -1.91
N CYS A 81 14.42 3.12 -2.27
CA CYS A 81 15.40 4.20 -2.19
C CYS A 81 15.23 5.11 -0.97
N SER A 82 14.27 4.80 -0.10
CA SER A 82 13.97 5.53 1.12
C SER A 82 14.28 4.68 2.35
N ASN A 83 14.62 5.35 3.45
CA ASN A 83 14.74 4.70 4.74
C ASN A 83 13.36 4.61 5.41
N ALA A 84 12.87 3.39 5.65
CA ALA A 84 11.57 3.18 6.31
C ALA A 84 11.51 3.75 7.74
N ALA A 85 12.66 3.98 8.39
CA ALA A 85 12.70 4.67 9.67
C ALA A 85 12.21 6.13 9.57
N ASN A 86 12.26 6.73 8.39
CA ASN A 86 11.83 8.10 8.11
C ASN A 86 10.39 8.19 7.57
N GLY A 87 9.58 7.14 7.73
CA GLY A 87 8.19 7.11 7.27
C GLY A 87 7.28 8.09 8.03
N VAL A 88 6.29 8.66 7.34
CA VAL A 88 5.32 9.61 7.91
C VAL A 88 4.51 8.96 9.02
N ASP A 89 4.04 7.73 8.81
CA ASP A 89 3.27 6.96 9.79
C ASP A 89 4.04 6.77 11.10
N ARG A 90 5.34 6.43 11.03
CA ARG A 90 6.19 6.33 12.23
C ARG A 90 6.33 7.67 12.95
N ALA A 91 6.49 8.75 12.18
CA ALA A 91 6.60 10.10 12.73
C ALA A 91 5.30 10.60 13.36
N LEU A 92 4.14 10.14 12.87
CA LEU A 92 2.84 10.40 13.47
C LEU A 92 2.61 9.54 14.71
N LEU A 93 2.84 8.23 14.64
CA LEU A 93 2.70 7.32 15.78
C LEU A 93 3.58 7.72 16.98
N ALA A 94 4.76 8.32 16.74
CA ALA A 94 5.60 8.85 17.80
C ALA A 94 5.07 10.14 18.48
N ARG A 95 4.01 10.76 17.93
CA ARG A 95 3.40 12.01 18.41
C ARG A 95 2.01 11.84 19.02
N PHE A 96 1.41 10.65 18.90
CA PHE A 96 0.06 10.38 19.34
C PHE A 96 0.06 9.21 20.33
N ASP A 97 -0.49 9.44 21.52
CA ASP A 97 -0.60 8.40 22.56
C ASP A 97 -1.75 7.42 22.28
N ASN A 98 -2.76 7.86 21.52
CA ASN A 98 -3.92 7.06 21.18
C ASN A 98 -4.03 6.89 19.65
N ALA A 99 -3.32 5.88 19.14
CA ALA A 99 -3.43 5.46 17.75
C ALA A 99 -4.31 4.21 17.61
N ARG A 100 -5.03 4.11 16.49
CA ARG A 100 -5.82 2.94 16.10
C ARG A 100 -5.56 2.59 14.64
N SER A 101 -5.54 1.29 14.35
CA SER A 101 -5.36 0.75 13.00
C SER A 101 -6.71 0.69 12.27
N LEU A 102 -6.71 1.02 10.97
CA LEU A 102 -7.83 0.82 10.06
C LEU A 102 -7.83 -0.59 9.44
N GLU A 103 -6.70 -1.29 9.47
CA GLU A 103 -6.56 -2.70 9.09
C GLU A 103 -5.51 -3.42 9.95
N SER A 104 -5.34 -4.71 9.73
CA SER A 104 -4.27 -5.53 10.32
C SER A 104 -3.33 -6.01 9.23
N PHE A 105 -2.09 -6.38 9.60
CA PHE A 105 -1.16 -7.06 8.68
C PHE A 105 -1.78 -8.31 8.06
N ASP A 106 -2.52 -9.10 8.86
CA ASP A 106 -3.20 -10.30 8.39
C ASP A 106 -4.20 -10.00 7.27
N ARG A 107 -5.07 -9.01 7.49
CA ARG A 107 -6.05 -8.58 6.48
C ARG A 107 -5.35 -8.02 5.24
N GLN A 108 -4.33 -7.17 5.43
CA GLN A 108 -3.61 -6.55 4.31
C GLN A 108 -2.94 -7.61 3.43
N PHE A 109 -2.23 -8.57 4.02
CA PHE A 109 -1.59 -9.65 3.25
C PHE A 109 -2.60 -10.62 2.65
N ALA A 110 -3.74 -10.88 3.31
CA ALA A 110 -4.83 -11.66 2.72
C ALA A 110 -5.41 -11.02 1.45
N VAL A 111 -5.42 -9.68 1.36
CA VAL A 111 -5.82 -8.98 0.13
C VAL A 111 -4.85 -9.28 -1.01
N PHE A 112 -3.53 -9.22 -0.74
CA PHE A 112 -2.51 -9.56 -1.74
C PHE A 112 -2.57 -11.02 -2.18
N ASP A 113 -2.76 -11.93 -1.22
CA ASP A 113 -2.84 -13.36 -1.43
C ASP A 113 -4.09 -13.78 -2.22
N GLY A 114 -5.21 -13.07 -2.01
CA GLY A 114 -6.45 -13.29 -2.73
C GLY A 114 -6.51 -12.71 -4.14
N LEU A 115 -5.48 -12.00 -4.58
CA LEU A 115 -5.42 -11.46 -5.95
C LEU A 115 -5.37 -12.61 -6.98
N PRO A 116 -6.11 -12.50 -8.11
CA PRO A 116 -5.94 -13.39 -9.25
C PRO A 116 -4.49 -13.44 -9.75
N ASP A 117 -4.09 -14.59 -10.32
CA ASP A 117 -2.71 -14.81 -10.79
C ASP A 117 -2.20 -13.72 -11.74
N ASP A 118 -3.05 -13.22 -12.64
CA ASP A 118 -2.69 -12.16 -13.58
C ASP A 118 -2.54 -10.81 -12.88
N ALA A 119 -3.36 -10.50 -11.87
CA ALA A 119 -3.17 -9.34 -11.01
C ALA A 119 -1.89 -9.43 -10.19
N GLN A 120 -1.56 -10.58 -9.61
CA GLN A 120 -0.28 -10.77 -8.92
C GLN A 120 0.92 -10.63 -9.88
N ALA A 121 0.81 -11.15 -11.10
CA ALA A 121 1.83 -10.99 -12.13
C ALA A 121 2.01 -9.51 -12.51
N ASP A 122 0.92 -8.76 -12.69
CA ASP A 122 0.95 -7.33 -12.97
C ASP A 122 1.54 -6.53 -11.81
N LEU A 123 1.24 -6.89 -10.56
CA LEU A 123 1.86 -6.31 -9.36
C LEU A 123 3.38 -6.53 -9.38
N LEU A 124 3.84 -7.76 -9.61
CA LEU A 124 5.27 -8.09 -9.69
C LEU A 124 5.96 -7.32 -10.81
N VAL A 125 5.34 -7.23 -11.99
CA VAL A 125 5.86 -6.46 -13.11
C VAL A 125 5.95 -4.98 -12.79
N SER A 126 4.91 -4.39 -12.20
CA SER A 126 4.91 -2.98 -11.81
C SER A 126 6.02 -2.66 -10.80
N VAL A 127 6.21 -3.50 -9.79
CA VAL A 127 7.30 -3.33 -8.83
C VAL A 127 8.66 -3.46 -9.51
N ALA A 128 8.81 -4.42 -10.43
CA ALA A 128 10.06 -4.61 -11.17
C ALA A 128 10.38 -3.44 -12.11
N GLU A 129 9.37 -2.82 -12.74
CA GLU A 129 9.54 -1.64 -13.60
C GLU A 129 9.89 -0.38 -12.79
N GLU A 130 9.46 -0.30 -11.53
CA GLU A 130 9.74 0.79 -10.61
C GLU A 130 10.96 0.53 -9.71
N SER A 131 11.82 -0.43 -10.07
CA SER A 131 12.99 -0.80 -9.26
C SER A 131 14.06 0.29 -9.22
N ASP A 132 13.91 1.36 -10.01
CA ASP A 132 14.72 2.56 -9.94
C ASP A 132 14.05 3.66 -9.10
N CYS A 133 14.85 4.50 -8.45
CA CYS A 133 14.32 5.54 -7.56
C CYS A 133 13.46 6.60 -8.27
N ARG A 134 13.35 6.62 -9.61
CA ARG A 134 12.77 7.76 -10.35
C ARG A 134 11.29 7.91 -10.06
N ALA A 135 10.51 6.83 -10.14
CA ALA A 135 9.07 6.87 -9.87
C ALA A 135 8.78 7.37 -8.44
N GLY A 136 9.48 6.79 -7.45
CA GLY A 136 9.38 7.23 -6.06
C GLY A 136 9.80 8.68 -5.83
N ASN A 137 10.88 9.15 -6.48
CA ASN A 137 11.35 10.54 -6.39
C ASN A 137 10.34 11.51 -7.04
N ALA A 138 9.78 11.15 -8.19
CA ALA A 138 8.77 11.94 -8.88
C ALA A 138 7.50 12.08 -8.04
N ARG A 139 7.00 10.99 -7.44
CA ARG A 139 5.85 11.03 -6.51
C ARG A 139 6.11 11.94 -5.32
N ARG A 140 7.30 11.88 -4.72
CA ARG A 140 7.66 12.79 -3.61
C ARG A 140 7.71 14.25 -4.05
N ALA A 141 8.27 14.54 -5.22
CA ALA A 141 8.30 15.90 -5.76
C ALA A 141 6.87 16.42 -6.04
N ALA A 142 6.02 15.61 -6.65
CA ALA A 142 4.62 15.94 -6.89
C ALA A 142 3.85 16.18 -5.58
N TRP A 143 4.06 15.33 -4.57
CA TRP A 143 3.47 15.51 -3.24
C TRP A 143 3.87 16.84 -2.59
N LEU A 144 5.17 17.18 -2.59
CA LEU A 144 5.66 18.44 -2.04
C LEU A 144 5.15 19.67 -2.80
N ALA A 145 4.88 19.53 -4.10
CA ALA A 145 4.30 20.58 -4.94
C ALA A 145 2.75 20.65 -4.86
N GLY A 146 2.10 19.69 -4.18
CA GLY A 146 0.64 19.58 -4.14
C GLY A 146 0.00 19.15 -5.47
N ASP A 147 0.78 18.59 -6.39
CA ASP A 147 0.34 18.12 -7.71
C ASP A 147 -0.33 16.74 -7.61
N LEU A 148 -1.61 16.76 -7.25
CA LEU A 148 -2.40 15.54 -7.10
C LEU A 148 -2.61 14.80 -8.42
N GLN A 149 -2.64 15.51 -9.55
CA GLN A 149 -2.85 14.88 -10.86
C GLN A 149 -1.65 14.03 -11.26
N ALA A 150 -0.42 14.52 -11.03
CA ALA A 150 0.79 13.73 -11.27
C ALA A 150 0.86 12.50 -10.36
N ILE A 151 0.45 12.62 -9.09
CA ILE A 151 0.40 11.49 -8.17
C ILE A 151 -0.64 10.46 -8.62
N GLU A 152 -1.83 10.92 -8.98
CA GLU A 152 -2.91 10.06 -9.46
C GLU A 152 -2.51 9.31 -10.73
N THR A 153 -1.97 10.01 -11.71
CA THR A 153 -1.47 9.39 -12.95
C THR A 153 -0.42 8.33 -12.63
N SER A 154 0.51 8.62 -11.71
CA SER A 154 1.57 7.70 -11.32
C SER A 154 1.04 6.44 -10.62
N ILE A 155 0.02 6.57 -9.79
CA ILE A 155 -0.60 5.43 -9.10
C ILE A 155 -1.44 4.61 -10.06
N LEU A 156 -2.28 5.23 -10.88
CA LEU A 156 -3.09 4.53 -11.88
C LEU A 156 -2.22 3.77 -12.89
N THR A 157 -1.07 4.33 -13.28
CA THR A 157 -0.10 3.65 -14.14
C THR A 157 0.44 2.37 -13.48
N SER A 158 0.71 2.40 -12.17
CA SER A 158 1.20 1.22 -11.44
C SER A 158 0.20 0.07 -11.36
N PHE A 159 -1.10 0.32 -11.56
CA PHE A 159 -2.11 -0.75 -11.69
C PHE A 159 -2.15 -1.39 -13.08
N ARG A 160 -1.45 -0.84 -14.08
CA ARG A 160 -1.39 -1.39 -15.45
C ARG A 160 -2.74 -1.59 -16.14
N GLY A 161 -3.77 -0.88 -15.68
CA GLY A 161 -5.15 -1.07 -16.15
C GLY A 161 -5.81 -2.36 -15.63
N ASN A 162 -5.17 -3.09 -14.71
CA ASN A 162 -5.73 -4.24 -14.02
C ASN A 162 -6.71 -3.76 -12.95
N THR A 163 -8.00 -4.02 -13.17
CA THR A 163 -9.07 -3.58 -12.26
C THR A 163 -9.01 -4.29 -10.92
N ASP A 164 -8.64 -5.58 -10.90
CA ASP A 164 -8.54 -6.34 -9.64
C ASP A 164 -7.48 -5.74 -8.71
N LEU A 165 -6.35 -5.26 -9.24
CA LEU A 165 -5.36 -4.55 -8.44
C LEU A 165 -5.91 -3.26 -7.82
N ARG A 166 -6.60 -2.44 -8.61
CA ARG A 166 -7.17 -1.18 -8.13
C ARG A 166 -8.27 -1.44 -7.09
N GLU A 167 -9.17 -2.37 -7.39
CA GLU A 167 -10.32 -2.70 -6.57
C GLU A 167 -9.87 -3.26 -5.22
N ASN A 168 -9.03 -4.30 -5.23
CA ASN A 168 -8.61 -4.98 -4.01
C ASN A 168 -7.62 -4.14 -3.18
N LEU A 169 -6.61 -3.53 -3.81
CA LEU A 169 -5.56 -2.81 -3.07
C LEU A 169 -6.00 -1.42 -2.62
N VAL A 170 -7.06 -0.84 -3.21
CA VAL A 170 -7.51 0.51 -2.86
C VAL A 170 -9.01 0.60 -2.61
N ASP A 171 -9.86 0.26 -3.57
CA ASP A 171 -11.28 0.65 -3.50
C ASP A 171 -12.04 -0.09 -2.37
N ASP A 172 -11.83 -1.40 -2.24
CA ASP A 172 -12.44 -2.21 -1.18
C ASP A 172 -11.89 -1.85 0.20
N ARG A 173 -10.58 -1.56 0.28
CA ARG A 173 -9.93 -1.07 1.50
C ARG A 173 -10.51 0.30 1.88
N ASN A 174 -10.67 1.21 0.92
CA ASN A 174 -11.29 2.53 1.13
C ASN A 174 -12.72 2.45 1.64
N ALA A 175 -13.53 1.53 1.10
CA ALA A 175 -14.88 1.31 1.59
C ALA A 175 -14.88 0.90 3.07
N GLY A 176 -14.03 -0.08 3.44
CA GLY A 176 -13.88 -0.52 4.82
C GLY A 176 -13.32 0.56 5.75
N TYR A 177 -12.38 1.38 5.28
CA TYR A 177 -11.81 2.50 6.02
C TYR A 177 -12.84 3.60 6.24
N ALA A 178 -13.61 3.96 5.22
CA ALA A 178 -14.66 4.97 5.34
C ALA A 178 -15.71 4.55 6.39
N ASP A 179 -16.10 3.27 6.41
CA ASP A 179 -17.03 2.76 7.42
C ASP A 179 -16.45 2.82 8.83
N GLN A 180 -15.18 2.44 9.01
CA GLN A 180 -14.50 2.55 10.31
C GLN A 180 -14.35 3.99 10.78
N ILE A 181 -13.96 4.92 9.91
CA ILE A 181 -13.83 6.35 10.23
C ILE A 181 -15.18 6.89 10.71
N VAL A 182 -16.27 6.56 10.03
CA VAL A 182 -17.63 6.97 10.45
C VAL A 182 -18.02 6.34 11.78
N GLN A 183 -17.70 5.06 12.00
CA GLN A 183 -17.95 4.39 13.28
C GLN A 183 -17.18 5.04 14.44
N PHE A 184 -15.88 5.34 14.25
CA PHE A 184 -15.08 6.04 15.25
C PHE A 184 -15.67 7.41 15.58
N GLN A 185 -16.00 8.21 14.55
CA GLN A 185 -16.61 9.52 14.77
C GLN A 185 -17.98 9.41 15.46
N ALA A 186 -18.79 8.41 15.13
CA ALA A 186 -20.10 8.21 15.76
C ALA A 186 -19.99 7.77 17.23
N SER A 187 -18.90 7.06 17.59
CA SER A 187 -18.67 6.62 18.97
C SER A 187 -18.32 7.75 19.92
N ASP A 188 -17.66 8.80 19.42
CA ASP A 188 -17.41 10.05 20.15
C ASP A 188 -17.55 11.26 19.21
N PRO A 189 -18.77 11.79 19.01
CA PRO A 189 -19.01 12.90 18.08
C PRO A 189 -18.29 14.20 18.42
N GLY A 190 -17.80 14.36 19.66
CA GLY A 190 -17.06 15.54 20.11
C GLY A 190 -15.55 15.44 19.91
N GLN A 191 -15.04 14.25 19.55
CA GLN A 191 -13.62 14.02 19.33
C GLN A 191 -13.26 14.32 17.87
N ASP A 192 -12.31 15.24 17.68
CA ASP A 192 -11.65 15.40 16.39
C ASP A 192 -10.81 14.16 16.08
N LEU A 193 -10.74 13.75 14.81
CA LEU A 193 -9.93 12.61 14.36
C LEU A 193 -8.85 13.09 13.39
N LEU A 194 -7.61 12.64 13.57
CA LEU A 194 -6.61 12.68 12.49
C LEU A 194 -6.58 11.32 11.80
N VAL A 195 -6.86 11.29 10.51
CA VAL A 195 -6.73 10.07 9.69
C VAL A 195 -5.54 10.22 8.75
N ALA A 196 -4.59 9.30 8.80
CA ALA A 196 -3.42 9.26 7.95
C ALA A 196 -3.38 7.96 7.15
N VAL A 197 -3.40 8.09 5.83
CA VAL A 197 -3.36 6.98 4.88
C VAL A 197 -2.43 7.31 3.71
N GLY A 198 -2.00 6.29 2.99
CA GLY A 198 -1.26 6.40 1.76
C GLY A 198 -2.06 7.18 0.72
N VAL A 199 -1.35 7.96 -0.10
CA VAL A 199 -1.98 8.88 -1.06
C VAL A 199 -2.89 8.19 -2.07
N GLY A 200 -2.69 6.90 -2.37
CA GLY A 200 -3.59 6.11 -3.21
C GLY A 200 -5.04 6.06 -2.71
N HIS A 201 -5.24 6.13 -1.39
CA HIS A 201 -6.54 6.12 -0.73
C HIS A 201 -7.30 7.46 -0.83
N MET A 202 -6.65 8.51 -1.35
CA MET A 202 -7.23 9.86 -1.43
C MET A 202 -7.82 10.20 -2.79
N LEU A 203 -7.66 9.34 -3.79
CA LEU A 203 -7.85 9.67 -5.20
C LEU A 203 -9.14 9.08 -5.79
N GLY A 204 -9.76 9.82 -6.70
CA GLY A 204 -10.93 9.40 -7.46
C GLY A 204 -12.24 9.36 -6.65
N GLU A 205 -13.28 8.84 -7.30
CA GLU A 205 -14.64 8.74 -6.73
C GLU A 205 -14.75 7.69 -5.62
N THR A 206 -13.82 6.73 -5.60
CA THR A 206 -13.68 5.69 -4.56
C THR A 206 -12.68 6.09 -3.48
N GLY A 207 -12.08 7.27 -3.55
CA GLY A 207 -11.17 7.80 -2.52
C GLY A 207 -11.92 8.17 -1.24
N LEU A 208 -11.23 8.12 -0.09
CA LEU A 208 -11.80 8.48 1.22
C LEU A 208 -12.51 9.84 1.23
N PRO A 209 -11.97 10.93 0.64
CA PRO A 209 -12.70 12.21 0.57
C PRO A 209 -14.07 12.09 -0.10
N ALA A 210 -14.16 11.38 -1.22
CA ALA A 210 -15.41 11.20 -1.95
C ALA A 210 -16.39 10.31 -1.17
N LEU A 211 -15.89 9.20 -0.60
CA LEU A 211 -16.68 8.26 0.20
C LEU A 211 -17.23 8.88 1.49
N LEU A 212 -16.46 9.75 2.15
CA LEU A 212 -16.91 10.48 3.35
C LEU A 212 -17.93 11.56 2.97
N SER A 213 -17.73 12.26 1.85
CA SER A 213 -18.70 13.22 1.31
C SER A 213 -20.05 12.55 1.03
N ALA A 214 -20.04 11.36 0.40
CA ALA A 214 -21.23 10.56 0.15
C ALA A 214 -21.94 10.11 1.44
N ARG A 215 -21.22 10.01 2.56
CA ARG A 215 -21.75 9.72 3.91
C ARG A 215 -22.21 10.98 4.66
N GLY A 216 -22.24 12.14 4.01
CA GLY A 216 -22.76 13.40 4.55
C GLY A 216 -21.73 14.32 5.20
N TYR A 217 -20.44 13.99 5.13
CA TYR A 217 -19.39 14.84 5.68
C TYR A 217 -19.06 16.01 4.74
N ARG A 218 -18.81 17.20 5.32
CA ARG A 218 -18.28 18.33 4.54
C ARG A 218 -16.78 18.17 4.37
N VAL A 219 -16.34 17.93 3.15
CA VAL A 219 -14.93 17.79 2.82
C VAL A 219 -14.36 19.12 2.32
N ARG A 220 -13.22 19.53 2.87
CA ARG A 220 -12.47 20.72 2.45
C ARG A 220 -10.99 20.39 2.38
N ARG A 221 -10.39 20.62 1.20
CA ARG A 221 -8.93 20.59 1.05
C ARG A 221 -8.34 21.78 1.81
N ILE A 222 -7.32 21.50 2.62
CA ILE A 222 -6.49 22.51 3.28
C ILE A 222 -5.11 22.42 2.64
N GLN A 223 -4.59 23.56 2.19
CA GLN A 223 -3.27 23.71 1.57
C GLN A 223 -2.71 25.08 1.94
#